data_AF-A0ABC8T855-F1
#
_entry.id   AF-A0ABC8T855-F1
#
_cell.length_a   1.000
_cell.length_b   1.000
_cell.length_c   1.000
_cell.angle_alpha   90.00
_cell.angle_beta   90.00
_cell.angle_gamma   90.00
#
_symmetry.space_group_name_H-M   'P 1'
#
loop_
_entity.id
_entity.type
_entity.pdbx_description
1 polymer ?
#
loop_
_entity_poly.entity_id
_entity_poly.type
_entity_poly.pdbx_seq_one_letter_code
_entity_poly.pdbx_strand_id
1 'polypeptide(L)'
;MVHKVFGASNVSKMLQELPIHQRGDAVSSLVYEANARMRDPVYGCVGAISFLQNEVSQLQMQLAVAQAEILCIQMQQEPALPTQMDPPPANEKSFLFSSSNLNNLHQYLSFASSSNVIQDPLKIESLWT
;
A
#
# COMPACT_ATOMS: atom_id res chain seq x y z
N MET A 1 8.39 -31.76 13.59
CA MET A 1 8.33 -30.77 12.49
C MET A 1 9.36 -29.66 12.66
N VAL A 2 9.25 -28.80 13.67
CA VAL A 2 10.19 -27.67 13.87
C VAL A 2 11.65 -28.14 13.99
N HIS A 3 11.91 -29.22 14.73
CA HIS A 3 13.27 -29.78 14.84
C HIS A 3 13.85 -30.30 13.51
N LYS A 4 13.02 -30.62 12.50
CA LYS A 4 13.49 -31.08 11.19
C LYS A 4 14.00 -29.93 10.33
N VAL A 5 13.40 -28.75 10.49
CA VAL A 5 13.77 -27.54 9.74
C VAL A 5 14.87 -26.77 10.45
N PHE A 6 14.74 -26.60 11.77
CA PHE A 6 15.63 -25.76 12.56
C PHE A 6 16.63 -26.55 13.42
N GLY A 7 16.32 -27.79 13.81
CA GLY A 7 17.10 -28.54 14.80
C GLY A 7 16.70 -28.21 16.24
N ALA A 8 16.62 -29.21 17.12
CA ALA A 8 16.19 -29.02 18.51
C ALA A 8 17.13 -28.09 19.30
N SER A 9 18.45 -28.22 19.12
CA SER A 9 19.44 -27.37 19.80
C SER A 9 19.36 -25.91 19.35
N ASN A 10 19.13 -25.67 18.06
CA ASN A 10 18.97 -24.30 17.55
C ASN A 10 17.70 -23.65 18.08
N VAL A 11 16.58 -24.37 18.10
CA VAL A 11 15.33 -23.88 18.70
C VAL A 11 15.55 -23.53 20.18
N SER A 12 16.21 -24.39 20.95
CA SER A 12 16.53 -24.10 22.36
C SER A 12 17.39 -22.85 22.50
N LYS A 13 18.41 -22.68 21.66
CA LYS A 13 19.29 -21.51 21.67
C LYS A 13 18.53 -20.23 21.35
N MET A 14 17.75 -20.22 20.27
CA MET A 14 16.94 -19.06 19.86
C MET A 14 15.94 -18.65 20.95
N LEU A 15 15.30 -19.60 21.63
CA LEU A 15 14.37 -19.26 22.71
C LEU A 15 15.09 -18.76 23.96
N GLN A 16 16.29 -19.25 24.26
CA GLN A 16 17.08 -18.77 25.41
C GLN A 16 17.57 -17.33 25.22
N GLU A 17 17.82 -16.91 23.98
CA GLU A 17 18.23 -15.54 23.62
C GLU A 17 17.09 -14.52 23.75
N LEU A 18 15.83 -14.96 23.82
CA LEU A 18 14.66 -14.10 23.94
C LEU A 18 14.17 -13.94 25.39
N PRO A 19 13.64 -12.76 25.77
CA PRO A 19 12.87 -12.59 27.00
C PRO A 19 11.69 -13.56 27.08
N ILE A 20 11.38 -14.05 28.28
CA ILE A 20 10.37 -15.11 28.50
C ILE A 20 9.01 -14.76 27.86
N HIS A 21 8.57 -13.51 27.95
CA HIS A 21 7.28 -13.07 27.43
C HIS A 21 7.18 -13.14 25.90
N GLN A 22 8.30 -13.09 25.16
CA GLN A 22 8.31 -13.18 23.69
C GLN A 22 8.45 -14.62 23.17
N ARG A 23 8.81 -15.57 24.04
CA ARG A 23 9.09 -16.95 23.63
C ARG A 23 7.87 -17.65 23.05
N GLY A 24 6.66 -17.34 23.55
CA GLY A 24 5.41 -17.90 23.02
C GLY A 24 5.18 -17.51 21.56
N ASP A 25 5.36 -16.23 21.24
CA ASP A 25 5.21 -15.71 19.88
C ASP A 25 6.31 -16.25 18.96
N ALA A 26 7.56 -16.29 19.45
CA ALA A 26 8.68 -16.85 18.71
C ALA A 26 8.46 -18.33 18.34
N VAL A 27 7.94 -19.16 19.26
CA VAL A 27 7.58 -20.56 18.96
C VAL A 27 6.50 -20.61 17.89
N SER A 28 5.49 -19.75 17.96
CA SER A 28 4.43 -19.69 16.95
C SER A 28 4.98 -19.36 15.56
N SER A 29 5.88 -18.38 15.47
CA SER A 29 6.60 -18.05 14.22
C SER A 29 7.44 -19.21 13.70
N LEU A 30 8.22 -19.87 14.56
CA LEU A 30 9.03 -21.03 14.17
C LEU A 30 8.18 -22.21 13.66
N VAL A 31 7.02 -22.45 14.27
CA VAL A 31 6.06 -23.47 13.81
C VAL A 31 5.53 -23.12 12.43
N TYR A 32 5.12 -21.87 12.23
CA TYR A 32 4.62 -21.39 10.94
C TYR A 32 5.68 -21.54 9.85
N GLU A 33 6.91 -21.07 10.08
CA GLU A 33 8.00 -21.16 9.12
C GLU A 33 8.40 -22.61 8.81
N ALA A 34 8.48 -23.46 9.84
CA ALA A 34 8.77 -24.88 9.63
C ALA A 34 7.69 -25.57 8.79
N ASN A 35 6.42 -25.24 9.03
CA ASN A 35 5.31 -25.79 8.26
C ASN A 35 5.33 -25.29 6.81
N ALA A 36 5.60 -24.00 6.60
CA ALA A 36 5.74 -23.43 5.27
C ALA A 36 6.86 -24.12 4.49
N ARG A 37 8.04 -24.30 5.11
CA ARG A 37 9.18 -24.98 4.49
C ARG A 37 8.97 -26.48 4.27
N MET A 38 8.10 -27.12 5.05
CA MET A 38 7.70 -28.50 4.78
C MET A 38 6.78 -28.64 3.56
N ARG A 39 5.89 -27.65 3.35
CA ARG A 39 4.99 -27.64 2.18
C ARG A 39 5.71 -27.20 0.91
N ASP A 40 6.60 -26.22 1.03
CA ASP A 40 7.44 -25.71 -0.04
C ASP A 40 8.92 -25.77 0.38
N PRO A 41 9.64 -26.84 0.01
CA PRO A 41 11.05 -27.01 0.36
C PRO A 41 11.98 -25.96 -0.27
N VAL A 42 11.54 -25.29 -1.33
CA VAL A 42 12.35 -24.33 -2.09
C VAL A 42 12.19 -22.94 -1.51
N TYR A 43 10.96 -22.43 -1.44
CA TYR A 43 10.68 -21.04 -1.04
C TYR A 43 10.09 -20.90 0.36
N GLY A 44 9.48 -21.95 0.93
CA GLY A 44 8.90 -21.90 2.28
C GLY A 44 7.95 -20.70 2.49
N CYS A 45 8.19 -19.92 3.54
CA CYS A 45 7.42 -18.69 3.80
C CYS A 45 7.72 -17.55 2.81
N VAL A 46 8.88 -17.56 2.15
CA VAL A 46 9.24 -16.54 1.15
C VAL A 46 8.32 -16.61 -0.07
N GLY A 47 7.80 -17.79 -0.40
CA GLY A 47 6.78 -17.95 -1.45
C GLY A 47 5.50 -17.18 -1.12
N ALA A 48 5.03 -17.26 0.14
CA ALA A 48 3.86 -16.51 0.59
C ALA A 48 4.11 -14.98 0.59
N ILE A 49 5.30 -14.55 1.03
CA ILE A 49 5.70 -13.14 0.99
C ILE A 49 5.67 -12.62 -0.46
N SER A 50 6.29 -13.35 -1.38
CA SER A 50 6.38 -12.96 -2.79
C SER A 50 5.00 -12.89 -3.44
N PHE A 51 4.13 -13.86 -3.14
CA PHE A 51 2.74 -13.86 -3.59
C PHE A 51 2.00 -12.62 -3.10
N LEU A 52 2.04 -12.32 -1.80
CA LEU A 52 1.35 -11.16 -1.22
C LEU A 52 1.89 -9.84 -1.76
N GLN A 53 3.21 -9.72 -1.96
CA GLN A 53 3.81 -8.53 -2.58
C GLN A 53 3.30 -8.31 -4.01
N ASN A 54 3.17 -9.38 -4.79
CA ASN A 54 2.62 -9.30 -6.14
C ASN A 54 1.13 -8.94 -6.14
N GLU A 55 0.33 -9.46 -5.20
CA GLU A 55 -1.07 -9.08 -5.04
C GLU A 55 -1.23 -7.60 -4.67
N VAL A 56 -0.43 -7.10 -3.73
CA VAL A 56 -0.41 -5.66 -3.38
C VAL A 56 -0.07 -4.82 -4.60
N SER A 57 0.95 -5.19 -5.37
CA SER A 57 1.33 -4.46 -6.59
C SER A 57 0.21 -4.45 -7.64
N GLN A 58 -0.49 -5.58 -7.83
CA GLN A 58 -1.60 -5.67 -8.76
C GLN A 58 -2.77 -4.78 -8.33
N LEU A 59 -3.12 -4.80 -7.04
CA LEU A 59 -4.19 -3.97 -6.49
C LEU A 59 -3.86 -2.48 -6.60
N GLN A 60 -2.60 -2.09 -6.34
CA GLN A 60 -2.14 -0.72 -6.54
C GLN A 60 -2.24 -0.27 -8.00
N MET A 61 -1.89 -1.15 -8.95
CA MET A 61 -2.05 -0.86 -10.38
C MET A 61 -3.53 -0.69 -10.76
N GLN A 62 -4.41 -1.58 -10.32
CA GLN A 62 -5.86 -1.47 -10.57
C GLN A 62 -6.44 -0.19 -9.99
N LEU A 63 -6.01 0.19 -8.79
CA LEU A 63 -6.40 1.44 -8.17
C LEU A 63 -5.99 2.62 -9.06
N ALA A 64 -4.72 2.67 -9.50
CA ALA A 64 -4.20 3.73 -10.35
C ALA A 64 -4.93 3.84 -11.70
N VAL A 65 -5.31 2.70 -12.29
CA VAL A 65 -6.09 2.67 -13.54
C VAL A 65 -7.49 3.24 -13.33
N ALA A 66 -8.25 2.75 -12.35
CA ALA A 66 -9.62 3.22 -12.09
C ALA A 66 -9.65 4.72 -11.78
N GLN A 67 -8.63 5.17 -11.09
CA GLN A 67 -8.40 6.56 -10.75
C GLN A 67 -8.10 7.42 -11.99
N ALA A 68 -7.24 6.94 -12.90
CA ALA A 68 -6.99 7.63 -14.17
C ALA A 68 -8.25 7.71 -15.03
N GLU A 69 -9.07 6.67 -15.04
CA GLU A 69 -10.37 6.65 -15.74
C GLU A 69 -11.33 7.72 -15.19
N ILE A 70 -11.43 7.86 -13.85
CA ILE A 70 -12.25 8.90 -13.22
C ILE A 70 -11.81 10.30 -13.67
N LEU A 71 -10.50 10.58 -13.69
CA LEU A 71 -9.98 11.86 -14.15
C LEU A 71 -10.32 12.12 -15.62
N CYS A 72 -10.15 11.12 -16.48
CA CYS A 72 -10.50 11.22 -17.90
C CYS A 72 -11.99 11.55 -18.12
N ILE A 73 -12.89 10.91 -17.36
CA ILE A 73 -14.33 11.19 -17.44
C ILE A 73 -14.65 12.60 -16.97
N GLN A 74 -14.03 13.07 -15.88
CA GLN A 74 -14.24 14.43 -15.37
C GLN A 74 -13.76 15.50 -16.37
N MET A 75 -12.63 15.28 -17.04
CA MET A 75 -12.13 16.21 -18.07
C MET A 75 -13.04 16.27 -19.32
N GLN A 76 -13.74 15.18 -19.65
CA GLN A 76 -14.67 15.13 -20.79
C GLN A 76 -16.03 15.77 -20.50
N GLN A 77 -16.38 16.03 -19.23
CA GLN A 77 -17.64 16.67 -18.84
C GLN A 77 -17.61 18.21 -18.89
N GLU A 78 -16.56 18.84 -19.41
CA GLU A 78 -16.60 20.28 -19.68
C GLU A 78 -17.64 20.57 -20.78
N PRO A 79 -18.74 21.30 -20.49
CA PRO A 79 -19.71 21.65 -21.52
C PRO A 79 -19.02 22.58 -22.51
N ALA A 80 -18.91 22.16 -23.77
CA ALA A 80 -18.64 23.06 -24.87
C ALA A 80 -19.75 24.13 -24.88
N LEU A 81 -19.45 25.31 -24.33
CA LEU A 81 -20.34 26.47 -24.43
C LEU A 81 -20.59 26.74 -25.92
N PRO A 82 -21.85 26.89 -26.36
CA PRO A 82 -22.11 27.25 -27.75
C PRO A 82 -21.55 28.66 -28.00
N THR A 83 -20.69 28.76 -29.01
CA THR A 83 -20.21 30.01 -29.59
C THR A 83 -21.41 30.83 -30.06
N GLN A 84 -21.89 31.75 -29.22
CA GLN A 84 -22.74 32.85 -29.69
C GLN A 84 -21.94 34.15 -29.61
N MET A 85 -21.70 34.71 -30.79
CA MET A 85 -21.12 36.03 -31.01
C MET A 85 -22.02 37.10 -30.38
N ASP A 86 -21.52 37.84 -29.38
CA ASP A 86 -21.86 39.25 -29.14
C ASP A 86 -20.79 39.93 -28.26
N PRO A 87 -20.50 41.24 -28.44
CA PRO A 87 -19.38 41.94 -27.80
C PRO A 87 -19.70 42.42 -26.35
N PRO A 88 -18.70 42.76 -25.52
CA PRO A 88 -18.83 42.79 -24.06
C PRO A 88 -19.28 44.14 -23.49
N PRO A 89 -19.81 44.15 -22.25
CA PRO A 89 -19.34 45.14 -21.30
C PRO A 89 -18.87 44.52 -19.98
N ALA A 90 -17.91 45.20 -19.38
CA ALA A 90 -17.13 44.86 -18.20
C ALA A 90 -17.94 44.36 -16.98
N ASN A 91 -17.49 43.25 -16.38
CA ASN A 91 -17.75 42.95 -14.98
C ASN A 91 -16.64 42.01 -14.44
N GLU A 92 -15.91 42.53 -13.47
CA GLU A 92 -14.79 41.91 -12.75
C GLU A 92 -15.22 40.70 -11.91
N LYS A 93 -15.49 39.53 -12.51
CA LYS A 93 -15.67 38.27 -11.75
C LYS A 93 -15.12 37.02 -12.43
N SER A 94 -14.16 37.16 -13.35
CA SER A 94 -13.56 36.00 -14.06
C SER A 94 -12.50 35.22 -13.27
N PHE A 95 -12.21 35.56 -12.02
CA PHE A 95 -11.12 34.93 -11.25
C PHE A 95 -11.54 33.83 -10.25
N LEU A 96 -12.82 33.46 -10.17
CA LEU A 96 -13.29 32.49 -9.15
C LEU A 96 -13.73 31.12 -9.69
N PHE A 97 -13.72 30.89 -11.01
CA PHE A 97 -14.21 29.62 -11.56
C PHE A 97 -13.15 28.50 -11.62
N SER A 98 -11.88 28.79 -11.36
CA SER A 98 -10.80 27.79 -11.45
C SER A 98 -10.48 27.07 -10.12
N SER A 99 -11.09 27.49 -9.00
CA SER A 99 -10.70 26.98 -7.67
C SER A 99 -11.30 25.62 -7.33
N SER A 100 -12.45 25.23 -7.90
CA SER A 100 -13.11 23.95 -7.62
C SER A 100 -12.42 22.73 -8.25
N ASN A 101 -11.70 22.93 -9.37
CA ASN A 101 -11.03 21.85 -10.09
C ASN A 101 -9.66 21.48 -9.47
N LEU A 102 -8.90 22.46 -8.96
CA LEU A 102 -7.65 22.22 -8.24
C LEU A 102 -7.86 21.46 -6.92
N ASN A 103 -9.01 21.66 -6.26
CA ASN A 103 -9.33 20.95 -5.01
C ASN A 103 -9.56 19.45 -5.24
N ASN A 104 -10.16 19.06 -6.38
CA ASN A 104 -10.35 17.65 -6.75
C ASN A 104 -9.02 16.99 -7.12
N LEU A 105 -8.18 17.70 -7.89
CA LEU A 105 -6.85 17.22 -8.24
C LEU A 105 -5.96 17.05 -7.00
N HIS A 106 -6.05 17.95 -6.01
CA HIS A 106 -5.27 17.85 -4.76
C HIS A 106 -5.70 16.64 -3.89
N GLN A 107 -6.99 16.30 -3.84
CA GLN A 107 -7.46 15.14 -3.07
C GLN A 107 -6.99 13.82 -3.70
N TYR A 108 -6.95 13.76 -5.02
CA TYR A 108 -6.42 12.62 -5.77
C TYR A 108 -4.88 12.56 -5.73
N LEU A 109 -4.19 13.68 -5.91
CA LEU A 109 -2.73 13.73 -5.77
C LEU A 109 -2.28 13.45 -4.34
N SER A 110 -3.07 13.79 -3.32
CA SER A 110 -2.79 13.45 -1.91
C SER A 110 -2.82 11.93 -1.67
N PHE A 111 -3.80 11.23 -2.25
CA PHE A 111 -3.82 9.76 -2.20
C PHE A 111 -2.63 9.17 -3.00
N ALA A 112 -2.32 9.72 -4.17
CA ALA A 112 -1.19 9.25 -5.00
C ALA A 112 0.19 9.60 -4.40
N SER A 113 0.30 10.69 -3.63
CA SER A 113 1.55 11.15 -3.00
C SER A 113 1.91 10.37 -1.73
N SER A 114 1.00 9.54 -1.21
CA SER A 114 1.35 8.56 -0.16
C SER A 114 2.24 7.42 -0.69
N SER A 115 2.54 7.41 -2.00
CA SER A 115 3.43 6.46 -2.67
C SER A 115 4.92 6.84 -2.64
N ASN A 116 5.33 7.90 -1.95
CA ASN A 116 6.75 8.18 -1.78
C ASN A 116 7.34 7.15 -0.81
N VAL A 117 7.96 6.13 -1.42
CA VAL A 117 8.98 5.27 -0.83
C VAL A 117 10.10 6.17 -0.30
N ILE A 118 9.91 6.72 0.91
CA ILE A 118 11.01 7.04 1.80
C ILE A 118 11.13 5.83 2.73
N GLN A 119 12.18 5.09 2.47
CA GLN A 119 12.67 4.01 3.30
C GLN A 119 13.17 4.64 4.61
N ASP A 120 12.28 4.80 5.58
CA ASP A 120 12.64 5.21 6.95
C ASP A 120 12.64 3.94 7.83
N PRO A 121 13.82 3.38 8.15
CA PRO A 121 13.89 2.33 9.15
C PRO A 121 13.69 2.99 10.52
N LEU A 122 12.92 2.33 11.39
CA LEU A 122 12.66 2.67 12.81
C LEU A 122 11.32 3.39 13.09
N LYS A 123 10.22 2.63 13.07
CA LYS A 123 9.17 2.59 14.13
C LYS A 123 8.02 1.66 13.72
N ILE A 124 8.23 0.36 13.86
CA ILE A 124 7.13 -0.62 13.93
C ILE A 124 7.11 -1.16 15.37
N GLU A 125 6.81 -0.30 16.33
CA GLU A 125 6.40 -0.72 17.68
C GLU A 125 5.48 0.35 18.24
N SER A 126 4.15 0.18 18.11
CA SER A 126 3.16 0.78 19.04
C SER A 126 1.69 0.51 18.69
N LEU A 127 1.32 -0.57 17.99
CA LEU A 127 -0.09 -0.78 17.60
C LEU A 127 -0.59 -2.24 17.73
N TRP A 128 -0.18 -2.93 18.80
CA TRP A 128 -0.89 -4.10 19.31
C TRP A 128 -1.02 -4.03 20.84
N THR A 129 -1.84 -3.09 21.32
CA THR A 129 -2.46 -3.17 22.66
C THR A 129 -3.96 -3.29 22.48
#